data_AF-A0A1R3FIQ1-F1
#
_entry.id   AF-A0A1R3FIQ1-F1
#
_cell.length_a   1.000
_cell.length_b   1.000
_cell.length_c   1.000
_cell.angle_alpha   90.00
_cell.angle_beta   90.00
_cell.angle_gamma   90.00
#
_symmetry.space_group_name_H-M   'P 1'
#
loop_
_entity.id
_entity.type
_entity.pdbx_description
1 polymer ?
#
loop_
_entity_poly.entity_id
_entity_poly.type
_entity_poly.pdbx_seq_one_letter_code
_entity_poly.pdbx_strand_id
1 'polypeptide(L)' 'MKINKTMTTYNQHGTFNWFEVDGDTYILFKVGTTSALLNHHYDDVTEQQSEIYRLLSTVP' A
#
# COMPACT_ATOMS: atom_id res chain seq x y z
N MET A 1 -4.37 1.13 19.65
CA MET A 1 -3.63 1.45 18.42
C MET A 1 -2.19 1.78 18.76
N LYS A 2 -1.32 0.78 18.74
CA LYS A 2 0.13 0.95 18.84
C LYS A 2 0.74 0.57 17.50
N ILE A 3 1.50 1.49 16.90
CA ILE A 3 2.30 1.20 15.72
C ILE A 3 3.60 0.55 16.19
N ASN A 4 3.80 -0.71 15.86
CA ASN A 4 4.95 -1.49 16.32
C ASN A 4 6.14 -1.38 15.36
N LYS A 5 5.86 -1.31 14.05
CA LYS A 5 6.88 -1.19 13.01
C LYS A 5 6.36 -0.35 11.86
N THR A 6 7.27 0.36 11.21
CA THR A 6 7.01 1.05 9.96
C THR A 6 8.14 0.80 8.96
N MET A 7 7.80 0.59 7.70
CA MET A 7 8.77 0.55 6.61
C MET A 7 8.23 1.37 5.44
N THR A 8 9.10 2.09 4.75
CA THR A 8 8.72 2.83 3.54
C THR A 8 9.59 2.36 2.39
N THR A 9 8.96 1.94 1.29
CA THR A 9 9.64 1.59 0.05
C THR A 9 9.18 2.51 -1.07
N TYR A 10 10.10 2.83 -1.96
CA TYR A 10 9.85 3.69 -3.11
C TYR A 10 10.12 2.89 -4.39
N ASN A 11 9.29 3.06 -5.39
CA ASN A 11 9.57 2.57 -6.74
C ASN A 11 9.16 3.63 -7.78
N GLN A 12 9.34 3.28 -9.06
CA GLN A 12 8.97 4.16 -10.18
C GLN A 12 7.47 4.51 -10.24
N HIS A 13 6.63 3.84 -9.47
CA HIS A 13 5.18 3.98 -9.47
C HIS A 13 4.63 4.71 -8.23
N GLY A 14 5.43 4.90 -7.18
CA GLY A 14 4.97 5.61 -5.99
C GLY A 14 5.67 5.19 -4.71
N THR A 15 5.03 5.53 -3.60
CA THR A 15 5.50 5.23 -2.24
C THR A 15 4.60 4.19 -1.59
N PHE A 16 5.20 3.16 -1.00
CA PHE A 16 4.53 2.15 -0.21
C PHE A 16 4.92 2.34 1.25
N ASN A 17 3.93 2.51 2.11
CA ASN A 17 4.14 2.61 3.55
C ASN A 17 3.53 1.40 4.23
N TRP A 18 4.34 0.69 4.99
CA TRP A 18 4.00 -0.53 5.70
C TRP A 18 3.89 -0.21 7.17
N PHE A 19 2.83 -0.65 7.83
CA PHE A 19 2.59 -0.41 9.25
C PHE A 19 2.16 -1.70 9.93
N GLU A 20 2.79 -2.05 11.04
CA GLU A 20 2.30 -3.10 11.92
C GLU A 20 1.50 -2.45 13.07
N VAL A 21 0.20 -2.71 13.15
CA VAL A 21 -0.71 -2.15 14.16
C VAL A 21 -1.41 -3.27 14.89
N ASP A 22 -1.19 -3.35 16.21
CA ASP A 22 -1.86 -4.33 17.08
C ASP A 22 -1.71 -5.82 16.61
N GLY A 23 -0.66 -6.12 15.83
CA GLY A 23 -0.34 -7.45 15.28
C GLY A 23 -0.65 -7.63 13.79
N ASP A 24 -1.38 -6.67 13.21
CA ASP A 24 -1.85 -6.67 11.83
C ASP A 24 -0.97 -5.80 10.92
N THR A 25 -0.75 -6.21 9.66
CA THR A 25 0.12 -5.51 8.69
C THR A 25 -0.68 -4.76 7.63
N TYR A 26 -0.57 -3.44 7.63
CA TYR A 26 -1.26 -2.55 6.71
C TYR A 26 -0.30 -1.99 5.67
N ILE A 27 -0.77 -1.85 4.43
CA ILE A 27 0.00 -1.29 3.32
C ILE A 27 -0.75 -0.10 2.74
N LEU A 28 -0.13 1.08 2.80
CA LEU A 28 -0.65 2.30 2.18
C LEU A 28 0.18 2.62 0.94
N PHE A 29 -0.44 2.50 -0.23
CA PHE A 29 0.12 2.93 -1.49
C PHE A 29 -0.24 4.40 -1.76
N LYS A 30 0.75 5.19 -2.18
CA LYS A 30 0.58 6.61 -2.55
C LYS A 30 1.23 6.90 -3.89
N VAL A 31 0.48 7.54 -4.78
CA VAL A 31 0.95 8.05 -6.08
C VAL A 31 0.37 9.45 -6.31
N GLY A 32 1.23 10.46 -6.43
CA GLY A 32 0.79 11.85 -6.51
C GLY A 32 -0.10 12.25 -5.31
N THR A 33 -1.31 12.74 -5.60
CA THR A 33 -2.34 13.06 -4.59
C THR A 33 -3.26 11.88 -4.24
N THR A 34 -3.07 10.73 -4.90
CA THR A 34 -3.91 9.54 -4.74
C THR A 34 -3.28 8.60 -3.72
N SER A 35 -4.11 8.04 -2.84
CA SER A 35 -3.69 7.03 -1.88
C SER A 35 -4.72 5.93 -1.74
N ALA A 36 -4.27 4.69 -1.58
CA ALA A 36 -5.13 3.55 -1.30
C ALA A 36 -4.51 2.65 -0.24
N LEU A 37 -5.37 2.19 0.67
CA LEU A 37 -5.03 1.14 1.61
C LEU A 37 -5.20 -0.21 0.88
N LEU A 38 -4.10 -0.92 0.70
CA LEU A 38 -4.11 -2.25 0.09
C LEU A 38 -4.48 -3.29 1.16
N ASN A 39 -5.00 -4.43 0.70
CA ASN A 39 -5.54 -5.49 1.55
C ASN A 39 -4.51 -5.92 2.63
N HIS A 40 -5.02 -6.18 3.83
CA HIS A 40 -4.25 -6.65 4.99
C HIS A 40 -3.56 -7.99 4.75
N HIS A 41 -4.15 -8.85 3.91
CA HIS A 41 -3.58 -10.15 3.57
C HIS A 41 -2.56 -10.04 2.45
N TYR A 42 -1.27 -10.18 2.82
CA TYR A 42 -0.14 -10.17 1.89
C TYR A 42 -0.25 -11.26 0.82
N ASP A 43 -0.92 -12.38 1.13
CA ASP A 43 -1.00 -13.53 0.24
C ASP A 43 -1.91 -13.29 -0.97
N ASP A 44 -2.83 -12.32 -0.91
CA ASP A 44 -3.64 -11.92 -2.06
C ASP A 44 -2.95 -10.83 -2.88
N VAL A 45 -1.83 -11.21 -3.49
CA VAL A 45 -1.03 -10.35 -4.36
C VAL A 45 -1.82 -9.90 -5.60
N THR A 46 -2.81 -10.68 -6.03
CA THR A 46 -3.59 -10.43 -7.27
C THR A 46 -4.50 -9.22 -7.11
N GLU A 47 -5.28 -9.15 -6.02
CA GLU A 47 -6.13 -8.00 -5.74
C GLU A 47 -5.30 -6.72 -5.53
N GLN A 48 -4.19 -6.83 -4.80
CA GLN A 48 -3.29 -5.70 -4.57
C GLN A 48 -2.70 -5.15 -5.88
N GLN A 49 -2.24 -6.04 -6.77
CA GLN A 49 -1.73 -5.63 -8.07
C GLN A 49 -2.81 -4.96 -8.93
N SER A 50 -4.02 -5.54 -8.96
CA SER A 50 -5.15 -4.96 -9.71
C SER A 50 -5.47 -3.55 -9.23
N GLU A 51 -5.52 -3.35 -7.92
CA GLU A 51 -5.78 -2.05 -7.31
C GLU A 51 -4.66 -1.04 -7.63
N ILE A 52 -3.39 -1.44 -7.52
CA ILE A 52 -2.25 -0.59 -7.89
C ILE A 52 -2.34 -0.20 -9.36
N TYR A 53 -2.56 -1.14 -10.29
CA TYR A 53 -2.64 -0.82 -11.71
C TYR A 53 -3.85 0.06 -12.06
N ARG A 54 -4.99 -0.13 -11.38
CA ARG A 54 -6.15 0.76 -11.50
C ARG A 54 -5.80 2.19 -11.07
N LEU A 55 -5.09 2.34 -9.96
CA LEU A 55 -4.66 3.65 -9.47
C LEU A 55 -3.62 4.28 -10.40
N LEU A 56 -2.69 3.50 -10.95
CA LEU A 56 -1.69 3.99 -11.90
C LEU A 56 -2.30 4.38 -13.25
N SER A 57 -3.33 3.68 -13.72
CA SER A 57 -4.03 4.00 -14.98
C SER A 57 -4.97 5.20 -14.88
N THR A 58 -5.28 5.65 -13.66
CA THR A 58 -6.09 6.85 -13.40
C THR A 58 -5.25 8.11 -13.16
N VAL A 59 -3.92 7.97 -13.03
CA VAL A 59 -2.99 9.09 -12.95
C VAL A 59 -2.64 9.54 -14.39
N PRO A 60 -2.98 10.79 -14.78
CA PRO A 60 -2.69 11.33 -16.12
C PRO A 60 -1.20 11.44 -16.43
#